data_AF-A0A4R0I695-F1
#
_entry.id   AF-A0A4R0I695-F1
#
_cell.length_a   1.000
_cell.length_b   1.000
_cell.length_c   1.000
_cell.angle_alpha   90.00
_cell.angle_beta   90.00
_cell.angle_gamma   90.00
#
_symmetry.space_group_name_H-M   'P 1'
#
loop_
_entity.id
_entity.type
_entity.pdbx_description
1 polymer ?
#
loop_
_entity_poly.entity_id
_entity_poly.type
_entity_poly.pdbx_seq_one_letter_code
_entity_poly.pdbx_strand_id
1 'polypeptide(L)'
;MSYDRALVEHLLPTLWDPGAVYGVPVPTAPPADMPKGSTNKKEGNVLFAHLADIRAGWFETDLTDNERRALLLRFGLDWTESEIATNQGTSQSRISVRLYTGVGKIVAQLNGGEFVEDAA
;
A
#
# COMPACT_ATOMS: atom_id res chain seq x y z
N MET A 1 12.01 -8.96 -9.01
CA MET A 1 10.78 -8.95 -8.19
C MET A 1 9.81 -8.03 -8.89
N SER A 2 8.56 -8.42 -9.04
CA SER A 2 7.50 -7.54 -9.53
C SER A 2 6.50 -7.35 -8.41
N TYR A 3 6.06 -6.12 -8.21
CA TYR A 3 5.00 -5.79 -7.26
C TYR A 3 3.65 -6.12 -7.88
N ASP A 4 2.84 -6.89 -7.17
CA ASP A 4 1.43 -7.07 -7.51
C ASP A 4 0.55 -6.18 -6.62
N ARG A 5 -0.72 -6.04 -7.01
CA ARG A 5 -1.69 -5.24 -6.28
C ARG A 5 -1.92 -5.74 -4.86
N ALA A 6 -2.07 -7.06 -4.68
CA ALA A 6 -2.40 -7.64 -3.38
C ALA A 6 -1.30 -7.34 -2.34
N LEU A 7 -0.04 -7.42 -2.76
CA LEU A 7 1.12 -7.08 -1.95
C LEU A 7 1.12 -5.59 -1.59
N VAL A 8 0.87 -4.70 -2.56
CA VAL A 8 0.81 -3.26 -2.30
C VAL A 8 -0.33 -2.92 -1.35
N GLU A 9 -1.53 -3.45 -1.55
CA GLU A 9 -2.68 -3.25 -0.65
C GLU A 9 -2.41 -3.75 0.76
N HIS A 10 -1.73 -4.90 0.88
CA HIS A 10 -1.35 -5.45 2.18
C HIS A 10 -0.33 -4.56 2.92
N LEU A 11 0.60 -3.95 2.18
CA LEU A 11 1.68 -3.15 2.76
C LEU A 11 1.32 -1.66 2.91
N LEU A 12 0.36 -1.12 2.18
CA LEU A 12 -0.03 0.29 2.26
C LEU A 12 -0.34 0.77 3.69
N PRO A 13 -1.07 0.02 4.54
CA PRO A 13 -1.32 0.41 5.94
C PRO A 13 -0.03 0.69 6.74
N THR A 14 1.08 0.05 6.39
CA THR A 14 2.36 0.21 7.10
C THR A 14 2.93 1.62 7.01
N LEU A 15 2.47 2.45 6.06
CA LEU A 15 2.85 3.86 5.97
C LEU A 15 2.46 4.67 7.20
N TRP A 16 1.40 4.25 7.90
CA TRP A 16 0.83 4.96 9.04
C TRP A 16 0.94 4.17 10.34
N ASP A 17 1.57 2.99 10.31
CA ASP A 17 1.84 2.17 11.49
C ASP A 17 3.34 2.22 11.85
N PRO A 18 3.73 2.96 12.89
CA PRO A 18 5.12 2.99 13.37
C PRO A 18 5.62 1.61 13.81
N GLY A 19 4.73 0.68 14.16
CA GLY A 19 5.04 -0.68 14.58
C GLY A 19 5.42 -1.61 13.44
N ALA A 20 5.11 -1.27 12.18
CA ALA A 20 5.32 -2.16 11.04
C ALA A 20 6.79 -2.56 10.81
N VAL A 21 7.74 -1.74 11.29
CA VAL A 21 9.19 -2.05 11.26
C VAL A 21 9.58 -3.25 12.12
N TYR A 22 8.76 -3.61 13.11
CA TYR A 22 8.97 -4.79 13.95
C TYR A 22 8.34 -6.07 13.35
N GLY A 23 7.74 -5.97 12.17
CA GLY A 23 7.03 -7.02 11.48
C GLY A 23 5.52 -6.74 11.40
N VAL A 24 4.88 -7.22 10.34
CA VAL A 24 3.41 -7.24 10.27
C VAL A 24 2.92 -8.32 11.24
N PRO A 25 2.10 -8.00 12.24
CA PRO A 25 1.65 -8.98 13.22
C PRO A 25 0.85 -10.10 12.52
N VAL A 26 1.34 -11.33 12.61
CA VAL A 26 0.62 -12.53 12.17
C VAL A 26 -0.14 -13.08 13.38
N PRO A 27 -1.48 -13.04 13.43
CA PRO A 27 -2.26 -13.42 14.62
C PRO A 27 -2.03 -14.84 15.13
N THR A 28 -1.54 -15.73 14.25
CA THR A 28 -1.36 -17.16 14.50
C THR A 28 0.09 -17.59 14.72
N ALA A 29 1.05 -16.68 14.63
CA ALA A 29 2.46 -16.99 14.82
C ALA A 29 2.97 -16.41 16.15
N PRO A 30 3.81 -17.14 16.92
CA PRO A 30 4.52 -16.57 18.05
C PRO A 30 5.27 -15.30 17.60
N PRO A 31 5.29 -14.23 18.41
CA PRO A 31 5.98 -13.00 18.04
C PRO A 31 7.42 -13.33 17.66
N ALA A 32 7.77 -13.05 16.40
CA ALA A 32 9.11 -13.28 15.91
C ALA A 32 10.06 -12.41 16.73
N ASP A 33 10.97 -13.07 17.43
CA ASP A 33 11.98 -12.44 18.27
C ASP A 33 12.93 -11.62 17.38
N MET A 34 12.57 -10.34 17.18
CA MET A 34 13.24 -9.29 16.40
C MET A 34 13.52 -9.62 14.91
N PRO A 35 13.40 -8.66 13.98
CA PRO A 35 13.82 -8.88 12.60
C PRO A 35 15.31 -9.24 12.52
N LYS A 36 15.63 -10.49 12.15
CA LYS A 36 17.01 -10.94 11.95
C LYS A 36 17.56 -10.33 10.67
N GLY A 37 18.50 -9.38 10.79
CA GLY A 37 19.29 -8.89 9.66
C GLY A 37 20.46 -9.83 9.38
N SER A 38 20.52 -10.40 8.17
CA SER A 38 21.72 -11.11 7.70
C SER A 38 22.63 -10.13 6.96
N THR A 39 23.94 -10.18 7.22
CA THR A 39 24.96 -9.43 6.47
C THR A 39 25.11 -9.97 5.05
N ASN A 40 24.66 -11.20 4.80
CA ASN A 40 24.53 -11.78 3.48
C ASN A 40 23.29 -11.20 2.80
N LYS A 41 23.49 -10.32 1.81
CA LYS A 41 22.41 -9.65 1.05
C LYS A 41 21.40 -10.63 0.44
N LYS A 42 21.78 -11.90 0.21
CA LYS A 42 20.90 -12.95 -0.33
C LYS A 42 19.98 -13.60 0.72
N GLU A 43 20.30 -13.47 2.00
CA GLU A 43 19.55 -14.02 3.14
C GLU A 43 18.83 -12.93 3.94
N GLY A 44 18.97 -11.67 3.53
CA GLY A 44 18.33 -10.53 4.18
C GLY A 44 16.82 -10.59 4.06
N ASN A 45 16.13 -10.21 5.13
CA ASN A 45 14.68 -10.06 5.12
C ASN A 45 14.28 -8.95 4.12
N VAL A 46 13.54 -9.33 3.08
CA VAL A 46 13.05 -8.43 2.01
C VAL A 46 11.97 -7.46 2.49
N LEU A 47 11.38 -7.69 3.68
CA LEU A 47 10.34 -6.84 4.24
C LEU A 47 10.77 -5.37 4.31
N PHE A 48 11.97 -5.07 4.80
CA PHE A 48 12.43 -3.67 4.91
C PHE A 48 12.60 -2.99 3.55
N ALA A 49 13.01 -3.75 2.53
CA ALA A 49 13.07 -3.22 1.17
C ALA A 49 11.66 -2.90 0.67
N HIS A 50 10.70 -3.80 0.88
CA HIS A 50 9.30 -3.54 0.51
C HIS A 50 8.69 -2.36 1.27
N LEU A 51 8.96 -2.20 2.57
CA LEU A 51 8.48 -1.04 3.34
C LEU A 51 9.08 0.27 2.82
N ALA A 52 10.37 0.27 2.49
CA ALA A 52 11.04 1.43 1.90
C ALA A 52 10.46 1.76 0.52
N ASP A 53 10.27 0.75 -0.32
CA ASP A 53 9.72 0.90 -1.66
C ASP A 53 8.28 1.42 -1.62
N ILE A 54 7.40 0.85 -0.78
CA ILE A 54 6.02 1.32 -0.60
C ILE A 54 5.98 2.79 -0.14
N ARG A 55 6.90 3.17 0.76
CA ARG A 55 7.04 4.56 1.19
C ARG A 55 7.47 5.47 0.05
N ALA A 56 8.46 5.07 -0.75
CA ALA A 56 8.87 5.81 -1.93
C ALA A 56 7.72 5.94 -2.94
N GLY A 57 7.06 4.82 -3.26
CA GLY A 57 5.90 4.76 -4.16
C GLY A 57 4.78 5.71 -3.74
N TRP A 58 4.47 5.80 -2.44
CA TRP A 58 3.46 6.75 -1.94
C TRP A 58 3.79 8.22 -2.26
N PHE A 59 5.05 8.62 -2.16
CA PHE A 59 5.47 10.02 -2.37
C PHE A 59 5.79 10.34 -3.84
N GLU A 60 6.31 9.38 -4.59
CA GLU A 60 6.78 9.58 -5.96
C GLU A 60 5.68 9.35 -7.01
N THR A 61 4.66 8.56 -6.69
CA THR A 61 3.54 8.31 -7.61
C THR A 61 2.70 9.58 -7.80
N ASP A 62 2.41 9.91 -9.06
CA ASP A 62 1.49 10.99 -9.43
C ASP A 62 0.02 10.61 -9.15
N LEU A 63 -0.34 10.71 -7.88
CA LEU A 63 -1.69 10.53 -7.38
C LEU A 63 -2.40 11.89 -7.35
N THR A 64 -3.62 11.92 -7.88
CA THR A 64 -4.50 13.06 -7.63
C THR A 64 -4.82 13.19 -6.15
N ASP A 65 -5.14 14.39 -5.68
CA ASP A 65 -5.54 14.63 -4.28
C ASP A 65 -6.70 13.73 -3.83
N ASN A 66 -7.62 13.42 -4.75
CA ASN A 66 -8.76 12.55 -4.49
C ASN A 66 -8.36 11.08 -4.33
N GLU A 67 -7.45 10.57 -5.17
CA GLU A 67 -6.90 9.22 -5.03
C GLU A 67 -6.11 9.11 -3.73
N ARG A 68 -5.21 10.06 -3.47
CA ARG A 68 -4.41 10.12 -2.24
C ARG A 68 -5.28 10.14 -0.99
N ARG A 69 -6.34 10.96 -0.98
CA ARG A 69 -7.30 11.01 0.12
C ARG A 69 -8.09 9.70 0.27
N ALA A 70 -8.55 9.09 -0.83
CA ALA A 70 -9.27 7.82 -0.77
C ALA A 70 -8.38 6.70 -0.21
N LEU A 71 -7.12 6.60 -0.66
CA LEU A 71 -6.15 5.63 -0.16
C LEU A 71 -5.85 5.83 1.33
N LEU A 72 -5.64 7.07 1.78
CA LEU A 72 -5.42 7.37 3.19
C LEU A 72 -6.61 6.93 4.05
N LEU A 73 -7.84 7.29 3.65
CA LEU A 73 -9.02 6.92 4.42
C LEU A 73 -9.22 5.39 4.43
N ARG A 74 -8.96 4.71 3.30
CA ARG A 74 -9.14 3.26 3.19
C ARG A 74 -8.09 2.48 3.96
N PHE A 75 -6.80 2.79 3.76
CA PHE A 75 -5.69 1.98 4.27
C PHE A 75 -5.06 2.54 5.55
N GLY A 76 -5.18 3.85 5.79
CA GLY A 76 -4.65 4.50 6.98
C GLY A 76 -5.65 4.59 8.14
N LEU A 77 -6.95 4.70 7.84
CA LEU A 77 -8.00 4.80 8.87
C LEU A 77 -9.00 3.63 8.87
N ASP A 78 -8.79 2.65 7.98
CA ASP A 78 -9.68 1.48 7.79
C ASP A 78 -11.17 1.84 7.56
N TRP A 79 -11.44 2.94 6.86
CA TRP A 79 -12.81 3.28 6.48
C TRP A 79 -13.29 2.40 5.34
N THR A 80 -14.59 2.13 5.33
CA THR A 80 -15.28 1.49 4.21
C THR A 80 -15.45 2.46 3.04
N GLU A 81 -15.59 1.96 1.81
CA GLU A 81 -15.83 2.81 0.64
C GLU A 81 -17.10 3.68 0.78
N SER A 82 -18.11 3.19 1.51
CA SER A 82 -19.36 3.92 1.76
C SER A 82 -19.17 5.13 2.68
N GLU A 83 -18.38 4.97 3.75
CA GLU A 83 -18.01 6.08 4.65
C GLU A 83 -17.18 7.12 3.92
N ILE A 84 -16.21 6.68 3.11
CA ILE A 84 -15.40 7.56 2.28
C ILE A 84 -16.27 8.32 1.28
N ALA A 85 -17.19 7.63 0.60
CA ALA A 85 -18.11 8.22 -0.37
C ALA A 85 -18.98 9.30 0.28
N THR A 86 -19.54 9.01 1.46
CA THR A 86 -20.32 9.94 2.26
C THR A 86 -19.49 11.17 2.64
N ASN A 87 -18.28 10.96 3.16
CA ASN A 87 -17.38 12.04 3.56
C ASN A 87 -16.91 12.92 2.39
N GLN A 88 -16.74 12.33 1.21
CA GLN A 88 -16.29 13.06 0.00
C GLN A 88 -17.45 13.59 -0.85
N GLY A 89 -18.71 13.41 -0.43
CA GLY A 89 -19.88 13.85 -1.20
C GLY A 89 -19.97 13.21 -2.58
N THR A 90 -19.61 11.93 -2.70
CA THR A 90 -19.54 11.22 -3.99
C THR A 90 -20.13 9.82 -3.92
N SER A 91 -20.15 9.09 -5.04
CA SER A 91 -20.66 7.71 -5.08
C SER A 91 -19.61 6.69 -4.66
N GLN A 92 -20.07 5.57 -4.10
CA GLN A 92 -19.19 4.45 -3.76
C GLN A 92 -18.41 3.93 -4.98
N SER A 93 -19.07 3.82 -6.14
CA SER A 93 -18.41 3.40 -7.39
C SER A 93 -17.22 4.30 -7.73
N ARG A 94 -17.35 5.62 -7.53
CA ARG A 94 -16.25 6.55 -7.76
C ARG A 94 -15.11 6.38 -6.77
N ILE A 95 -15.39 6.00 -5.52
CA ILE A 95 -14.35 5.64 -4.55
C ILE A 95 -13.65 4.35 -4.97
N SER A 96 -14.40 3.33 -5.40
CA SER A 96 -13.82 2.08 -5.90
C SER A 96 -12.88 2.32 -7.07
N VAL A 97 -13.26 3.16 -8.05
CA VAL A 97 -12.36 3.57 -9.14
C VAL A 97 -11.12 4.29 -8.61
N ARG A 98 -11.25 5.25 -7.68
CA ARG A 98 -10.09 5.96 -7.11
C ARG A 98 -9.12 5.04 -6.37
N LEU A 99 -9.63 4.05 -5.65
CA LEU A 99 -8.80 3.05 -4.98
C LEU A 99 -8.12 2.16 -6.02
N TYR A 100 -8.86 1.69 -7.01
CA TYR A 100 -8.33 0.90 -8.13
C TYR A 100 -7.21 1.64 -8.86
N THR A 101 -7.46 2.86 -9.33
CA THR A 101 -6.47 3.64 -10.08
C THR A 101 -5.30 4.05 -9.18
N GLY A 102 -5.58 4.48 -7.95
CA GLY A 102 -4.55 4.89 -6.99
C GLY A 102 -3.56 3.78 -6.67
N VAL A 103 -4.05 2.57 -6.33
CA VAL A 103 -3.17 1.43 -6.08
C VAL A 103 -2.47 0.98 -7.37
N GLY A 104 -3.19 0.97 -8.50
CA GLY A 104 -2.62 0.61 -9.80
C GLY A 104 -1.44 1.49 -10.19
N LYS A 105 -1.53 2.81 -9.96
CA LYS A 105 -0.44 3.76 -10.19
C LYS A 105 0.77 3.50 -9.31
N ILE A 106 0.57 3.20 -8.02
CA ILE A 106 1.67 2.85 -7.11
C ILE A 106 2.34 1.55 -7.60
N VAL A 107 1.57 0.53 -7.96
CA VAL A 107 2.10 -0.73 -8.51
C VAL A 107 2.92 -0.47 -9.77
N ALA A 108 2.43 0.35 -10.69
CA ALA A 108 3.15 0.69 -11.91
C ALA A 108 4.46 1.43 -11.61
N GLN A 109 4.42 2.43 -10.74
CA GLN A 109 5.60 3.19 -10.29
C GLN A 109 6.68 2.27 -9.70
N LEU A 110 6.30 1.35 -8.80
CA LEU A 110 7.24 0.43 -8.15
C LEU A 110 7.84 -0.59 -9.12
N ASN A 111 7.12 -0.90 -10.21
CA ASN A 111 7.63 -1.76 -11.27
C ASN A 111 8.38 -0.97 -12.38
N GLY A 112 8.51 0.35 -12.26
CA GLY A 112 9.16 1.21 -13.25
C GLY A 112 8.38 1.37 -14.55
N GLY A 113 7.06 1.23 -14.50
CA GLY A 113 6.16 1.35 -15.65
C GLY A 113 5.08 2.41 -15.46
N GLU A 114 4.21 2.55 -16.45
CA GLU A 114 3.05 3.43 -16.41
C GLU A 114 1.78 2.64 -16.12
N PHE A 115 0.85 3.25 -15.38
CA PHE A 115 -0.46 2.66 -15.16
C PHE A 115 -1.29 2.76 -16.43
N VAL A 116 -1.70 1.61 -16.96
CA VAL A 116 -2.65 1.52 -18.06
C VAL A 116 -4.01 1.16 -17.46
N GLU A 117 -4.99 2.03 -17.66
CA GLU A 117 -6.37 1.73 -17.29
C GLU A 117 -6.91 0.69 -18.27
N ASP A 118 -7.09 -0.54 -17.79
CA ASP A 118 -7.76 -1.57 -18.58
C ASP A 118 -9.22 -1.12 -18.84
N ALA A 119 -9.61 -1.08 -20.11
CA ALA A 119 -10.99 -0.81 -20.49
C ALA A 119 -11.89 -1.95 -19.97
N ALA A 120 -12.60 -1.68 -18.87
CA ALA A 120 -13.63 -2.55 -18.32
C ALA A 120 -14.87 -2.59 -19.22
#